data_AF-A0A7T9HG99-F1
#
_entry.id   AF-A0A7T9HG99-F1
#
_cell.length_a   1.000
_cell.length_b   1.000
_cell.length_c   1.000
_cell.angle_alpha   90.00
_cell.angle_beta   90.00
_cell.angle_gamma   90.00
#
_symmetry.space_group_name_H-M   'P 1'
#
loop_
_entity.id
_entity.type
_entity.pdbx_description
1 polymer ?
#
loop_
_entity_poly.entity_id
_entity_poly.type
_entity_poly.pdbx_seq_one_letter_code
_entity_poly.pdbx_strand_id
1 'polypeptide(L)'
;MDASYFKVRDGIRYVNKVLLVIAGIRNDGVREILGARIADCEDELTWEDLFSDLKDRGLRRVDLLISDGHKGIQNAAQRSFHGCSHENIPGPHRRYSRTLRIIEMDRFGVLPN
;
A
#
# COMPACT_ATOMS: atom_id res chain seq x y z
N MET A 1 -0.89 3.17 3.80
CA MET A 1 -1.22 1.81 3.32
C MET A 1 -1.91 1.06 4.45
N ASP A 2 -2.92 0.25 4.14
CA ASP A 2 -3.68 -0.51 5.14
C ASP A 2 -3.81 -1.98 4.69
N ALA A 3 -3.97 -2.87 5.66
CA ALA A 3 -4.16 -4.30 5.47
C ALA A 3 -5.34 -4.78 6.29
N SER A 4 -6.33 -5.37 5.63
CA SER A 4 -7.55 -5.87 6.27
C SER A 4 -7.74 -7.36 6.00
N TYR A 5 -7.86 -8.15 7.06
CA TYR A 5 -8.07 -9.59 6.95
C TYR A 5 -9.55 -9.94 6.85
N PHE A 6 -9.87 -10.81 5.90
CA PHE A 6 -11.23 -11.30 5.67
C PHE A 6 -11.24 -12.82 5.60
N LYS A 7 -12.30 -13.42 6.14
CA LYS A 7 -12.65 -14.81 5.82
C LYS A 7 -13.39 -14.83 4.49
N VAL A 8 -12.81 -15.52 3.51
CA VAL A 8 -13.40 -15.67 2.18
C VAL A 8 -13.61 -17.15 1.89
N ARG A 9 -14.62 -17.46 1.07
CA ARG A 9 -14.84 -18.81 0.57
C ARG A 9 -13.94 -19.04 -0.64
N ASP A 10 -13.07 -20.03 -0.54
CA ASP A 10 -12.18 -20.48 -1.61
C ASP A 10 -12.48 -21.97 -1.90
N GLY A 11 -13.21 -22.20 -2.99
CA GLY A 11 -13.79 -23.50 -3.34
C GLY A 11 -14.72 -24.05 -2.24
N ILE A 12 -14.28 -25.16 -1.63
CA ILE A 12 -15.03 -25.90 -0.59
C ILE A 12 -14.66 -25.49 0.84
N ARG A 13 -13.74 -24.55 1.05
CA ARG A 13 -13.27 -24.14 2.39
C ARG A 13 -13.35 -22.62 2.57
N TYR A 14 -13.37 -22.17 3.82
CA TYR A 14 -13.16 -20.77 4.16
C TYR A 14 -11.71 -20.57 4.56
N VAL A 15 -11.05 -19.59 3.95
CA VAL A 15 -9.65 -19.24 4.20
C VAL A 15 -9.57 -17.77 4.62
N ASN A 16 -8.54 -17.42 5.38
CA ASN A 16 -8.23 -16.01 5.65
C ASN A 16 -7.42 -15.48 4.45
N LYS A 17 -7.82 -14.34 3.91
CA LYS A 17 -7.04 -13.55 2.95
C LYS A 17 -6.86 -12.15 3.51
N VAL A 18 -5.87 -11.44 3.00
CA VAL A 18 -5.66 -10.02 3.29
C VAL A 18 -5.98 -9.17 2.07
N LEU A 19 -6.68 -8.06 2.27
CA LEU A 19 -6.81 -6.99 1.29
C LEU A 19 -5.81 -5.90 1.67
N LEU A 20 -4.83 -5.69 0.80
CA LEU A 20 -3.87 -4.61 0.89
C LEU A 20 -4.41 -3.43 0.08
N VAL A 21 -4.38 -2.23 0.67
CA VAL A 21 -4.83 -1.00 0.02
C VAL A 21 -3.79 0.10 0.16
N ILE A 22 -3.47 0.72 -0.96
CA ILE A 22 -2.59 1.89 -1.06
C ILE A 22 -3.42 3.08 -1.53
N ALA A 23 -3.64 4.04 -0.64
CA ALA A 23 -4.22 5.33 -0.97
C ALA A 23 -3.11 6.38 -1.12
N GLY A 24 -3.26 7.26 -2.10
CA GLY A 24 -2.33 8.35 -2.42
C GLY A 24 -2.97 9.73 -2.35
N ILE A 25 -2.13 10.74 -2.19
CA ILE A 25 -2.45 12.14 -2.47
C ILE A 25 -1.50 12.61 -3.57
N ARG A 26 -2.07 13.09 -4.67
CA ARG A 26 -1.33 13.70 -5.77
C ARG A 26 -0.96 15.16 -5.47
N ASN A 27 -0.08 15.71 -6.30
CA ASN A 27 0.33 17.12 -6.26
C ASN A 27 -0.82 18.14 -6.40
N ASP A 28 -1.91 17.77 -7.09
CA ASP A 28 -3.11 18.60 -7.21
C ASP A 28 -4.03 18.51 -5.98
N GLY A 29 -3.61 17.77 -4.93
CA GLY A 29 -4.36 17.55 -3.70
C GLY A 29 -5.44 16.48 -3.82
N VAL A 30 -5.61 15.85 -4.98
CA VAL A 30 -6.61 14.79 -5.18
C VAL A 30 -6.17 13.53 -4.45
N ARG A 31 -7.13 12.92 -3.73
CA ARG A 31 -6.94 11.63 -3.06
C ARG A 31 -7.49 10.52 -3.95
N GLU A 32 -6.72 9.46 -4.13
CA GLU A 32 -7.16 8.31 -4.90
C GLU A 32 -6.58 6.99 -4.37
N ILE A 33 -7.19 5.87 -4.76
CA ILE A 33 -6.64 4.54 -4.50
C ILE A 33 -5.62 4.25 -5.61
N LEU A 34 -4.35 4.22 -5.23
CA LEU A 34 -3.26 3.93 -6.15
C LEU A 34 -3.23 2.44 -6.51
N GLY A 35 -3.50 1.56 -5.53
CA GLY A 35 -3.52 0.12 -5.75
C GLY A 35 -4.27 -0.64 -4.66
N ALA A 36 -4.79 -1.80 -5.01
CA ALA A 36 -5.39 -2.75 -4.09
C ALA A 36 -5.08 -4.18 -4.54
N ARG A 37 -4.85 -5.08 -3.58
CA ARG A 37 -4.52 -6.48 -3.87
C ARG A 37 -5.06 -7.41 -2.80
N ILE A 38 -5.66 -8.53 -3.23
CA ILE A 38 -5.96 -9.65 -2.34
C ILE A 38 -4.75 -10.58 -2.33
N ALA A 39 -4.28 -10.95 -1.15
CA ALA A 39 -3.14 -11.84 -0.96
C ALA A 39 -3.40 -12.84 0.19
N ASP A 40 -2.49 -13.79 0.34
CA ASP A 40 -2.53 -14.77 1.44
C ASP A 40 -2.01 -14.17 2.76
N CYS A 41 -1.06 -13.24 2.70
CA CYS A 41 -0.40 -12.60 3.82
C CYS A 41 0.07 -11.18 3.46
N GLU A 42 0.44 -10.39 4.47
CA GLU A 42 0.97 -9.02 4.31
C GLU A 42 2.51 -8.97 4.51
N ASP A 43 3.20 -9.99 4.00
CA ASP A 43 4.65 -10.07 4.09
C ASP A 43 5.39 -9.12 3.13
N GLU A 44 6.70 -9.04 3.30
CA GLU A 44 7.58 -8.14 2.53
C GLU A 44 7.42 -8.33 1.02
N LEU A 45 7.46 -9.57 0.53
CA LEU A 45 7.34 -9.88 -0.90
C LEU A 45 5.99 -9.41 -1.46
N THR A 46 4.90 -9.64 -0.72
CA THR A 46 3.56 -9.21 -1.16
C THR A 46 3.47 -7.69 -1.33
N TRP A 47 4.11 -6.93 -0.42
CA TRP A 47 4.19 -5.47 -0.53
C TRP A 47 5.13 -5.01 -1.64
N GLU A 48 6.29 -5.64 -1.81
CA GLU A 48 7.23 -5.34 -2.89
C GLU A 48 6.60 -5.53 -4.26
N ASP A 49 5.90 -6.63 -4.48
CA ASP A 49 5.21 -6.88 -5.73
C ASP A 49 4.13 -5.81 -5.99
N LEU A 50 3.40 -5.39 -4.95
CA LEU A 50 2.40 -4.31 -5.11
C LEU A 50 3.07 -2.95 -5.40
N PHE A 51 4.25 -2.68 -4.84
CA PHE A 51 5.02 -1.48 -5.17
C PHE A 51 5.62 -1.53 -6.57
N SER A 52 6.03 -2.72 -7.03
CA SER A 52 6.49 -2.92 -8.41
C SER A 52 5.38 -2.60 -9.40
N ASP A 53 4.16 -3.13 -9.18
CA ASP A 53 3.00 -2.84 -10.01
C ASP A 53 2.72 -1.33 -10.11
N LEU A 54 2.86 -0.59 -9.00
CA LEU A 54 2.67 0.86 -9.01
C LEU A 54 3.74 1.57 -9.84
N LYS A 55 5.01 1.15 -9.72
CA LYS A 55 6.13 1.71 -10.50
C LYS A 55 5.97 1.44 -11.98
N ASP A 56 5.54 0.24 -12.35
CA ASP A 56 5.27 -0.16 -13.73
C ASP A 56 4.11 0.66 -14.34
N ARG A 57 3.13 1.04 -13.50
CA ARG A 57 2.05 1.96 -13.87
C ARG A 57 2.45 3.43 -13.89
N GLY A 58 3.70 3.74 -13.55
CA GLY A 58 4.26 5.08 -13.68
C GLY A 58 4.53 5.81 -12.36
N LEU A 59 4.32 5.19 -11.19
CA LEU A 59 4.72 5.80 -9.91
C LEU A 59 6.24 5.96 -9.88
N ARG A 60 6.73 7.20 -9.98
CA ARG A 60 8.18 7.47 -10.05
C ARG A 60 8.77 7.86 -8.71
N ARG A 61 8.03 8.61 -7.91
CA ARG A 61 8.55 9.24 -6.70
C ARG A 61 7.52 9.24 -5.59
N VAL A 62 7.98 8.93 -4.39
CA VAL A 62 7.20 8.97 -3.15
C VAL A 62 7.97 9.83 -2.15
N ASP A 63 7.32 10.86 -1.64
CA ASP A 63 7.92 11.76 -0.65
C ASP A 63 7.71 11.27 0.78
N LEU A 64 6.48 10.85 1.06
CA LEU A 64 6.07 10.37 2.36
C LEU A 64 5.28 9.07 2.22
N LEU A 65 5.76 8.07 2.93
CA LEU A 65 5.07 6.81 3.12
C LEU A 65 4.65 6.71 4.58
N ILE A 66 3.36 6.48 4.79
CA ILE A 66 2.81 6.22 6.12
C ILE A 66 2.26 4.79 6.12
N SER A 67 2.76 3.98 7.06
CA SER A 67 2.27 2.62 7.32
C SER A 67 2.02 2.39 8.80
N ASP A 68 1.32 1.32 9.12
CA ASP A 68 1.39 0.77 10.46
C ASP A 68 2.80 0.16 10.66
N GLY A 69 3.17 -0.09 11.91
CA GLY A 69 4.52 -0.58 12.24
C GLY A 69 4.80 -2.03 11.82
N HIS A 70 4.05 -2.60 10.87
CA HIS A 70 4.26 -3.98 10.44
C HIS A 70 5.59 -4.15 9.71
N LYS A 71 6.35 -5.20 10.05
CA LYS A 71 7.73 -5.37 9.54
C LYS A 71 7.77 -5.60 8.03
N GLY A 72 6.80 -6.32 7.47
CA GLY A 72 6.75 -6.62 6.05
C GLY A 72 6.72 -5.34 5.20
N ILE A 73 5.81 -4.41 5.52
CA ILE A 73 5.69 -3.15 4.80
C ILE A 73 6.89 -2.22 5.02
N GLN A 74 7.48 -2.23 6.22
CA GLN A 74 8.67 -1.44 6.51
C GLN A 74 9.87 -1.84 5.66
N ASN A 75 10.15 -3.14 5.59
CA ASN A 75 11.27 -3.62 4.80
C ASN A 75 11.05 -3.38 3.31
N ALA A 76 9.84 -3.68 2.80
CA ALA A 76 9.48 -3.46 1.41
C ALA A 76 9.56 -1.99 1.01
N ALA A 77 9.10 -1.07 1.88
CA ALA A 77 9.16 0.37 1.66
C ALA A 77 10.60 0.86 1.54
N GLN A 78 11.49 0.44 2.47
CA GLN A 78 12.90 0.82 2.46
C GLN A 78 13.62 0.36 1.20
N ARG A 79 13.32 -0.85 0.69
CA ARG A 79 13.91 -1.37 -0.55
C ARG A 79 13.32 -0.71 -1.79
N SER A 80 12.03 -0.39 -1.77
CA SER A 80 11.32 0.09 -2.94
C SER A 80 11.47 1.58 -3.18
N PHE A 81 11.54 2.40 -2.14
CA PHE A 81 11.50 3.86 -2.26
C PHE A 81 12.70 4.52 -1.56
N HIS A 82 13.82 4.59 -2.26
CA HIS A 82 15.01 5.28 -1.77
C HIS A 82 14.75 6.79 -1.62
N GLY A 83 15.16 7.36 -0.48
CA GLY A 83 15.00 8.79 -0.19
C GLY A 83 13.59 9.22 0.22
N CYS A 84 12.65 8.28 0.35
CA CYS A 84 11.32 8.55 0.92
C CYS A 84 11.42 8.71 2.45
N SER A 85 10.70 9.68 3.00
CA SER A 85 10.48 9.72 4.46
C SER A 85 9.45 8.64 4.83
N HIS A 86 9.75 7.83 5.84
CA HIS A 86 8.81 6.82 6.33
C HIS A 86 8.41 7.13 7.77
N GLU A 87 7.12 7.43 7.96
CA GLU A 87 6.52 7.58 9.28
C GLU A 87 5.70 6.33 9.67
N ASN A 88 6.00 5.79 10.84
CA ASN A 88 5.25 4.70 11.43
C ASN A 88 4.22 5.26 12.41
N ILE A 89 2.95 4.96 12.21
CA ILE A 89 1.90 5.31 13.19
C ILE A 89 1.60 4.06 14.03
N PRO A 90 2.11 3.95 15.27
CA PRO A 90 1.76 2.84 16.14
C PRO A 90 0.27 2.89 16.48
N GLY A 91 -0.47 1.84 16.14
CA GLY A 91 -1.88 1.70 16.48
C GLY A 91 -2.08 1.10 17.89
N PRO A 92 -2.96 1.66 18.75
CA PRO A 92 -3.24 1.07 20.07
C PRO A 92 -4.14 -0.18 20.02
N HIS A 93 -4.82 -0.48 18.92
CA HIS A 93 -5.69 -1.67 18.83
C HIS A 93 -5.78 -2.19 17.39
N ARG A 94 -5.41 -3.47 17.24
CA ARG A 94 -5.30 -4.29 16.02
C ARG A 94 -6.61 -4.51 15.22
N ARG A 95 -7.65 -3.70 15.40
CA ARG A 95 -9.03 -4.05 14.97
C ARG A 95 -9.84 -3.00 14.23
N TYR A 96 -9.33 -1.81 13.96
CA TYR A 96 -10.05 -0.83 13.15
C TYR A 96 -9.16 -0.26 12.07
N SER A 97 -9.50 -0.62 10.84
CA SER A 97 -8.98 -0.07 9.58
C SER A 97 -8.80 1.45 9.70
N ARG A 98 -7.59 1.91 9.41
CA ARG A 98 -7.29 3.34 9.26
C ARG A 98 -6.63 3.49 7.90
N THR A 99 -7.21 4.35 7.07
CA THR A 99 -6.65 4.72 5.78
C THR A 99 -5.33 5.48 5.98
N LEU A 100 -4.21 4.86 5.64
CA LEU A 100 -2.89 5.50 5.63
C LEU A 100 -2.48 5.89 4.20
N ARG A 101 -1.76 7.00 4.06
CA ARG A 101 -1.54 7.74 2.81
C ARG A 101 -0.11 7.62 2.28
N ILE A 102 0.02 7.53 0.96
CA ILE A 102 1.22 7.90 0.20
C ILE A 102 1.05 9.38 -0.19
N ILE A 103 2.11 10.19 -0.08
CA ILE A 103 2.17 11.52 -0.73
C ILE A 103 3.14 11.41 -1.90
N GLU A 104 2.62 11.58 -3.11
CA GLU A 104 3.35 11.50 -4.37
C GLU A 104 3.61 12.90 -4.92
N MET A 105 4.89 13.29 -5.09
CA MET A 105 5.29 14.28 -6.10
C MET A 105 5.96 13.59 -7.29
N ASP A 106 5.19 13.22 -8.31
CA ASP A 106 5.35 13.69 -9.70
C ASP A 106 4.65 12.75 -10.72
N ARG A 107 3.92 13.37 -11.64
CA ARG A 107 3.04 12.89 -12.74
C ARG A 107 2.77 11.38 -12.91
N PHE A 108 1.59 10.94 -12.50
CA PHE A 108 0.79 10.04 -13.34
C PHE A 108 0.49 10.78 -14.65
N GLY A 109 1.16 10.37 -15.73
CA GLY A 109 0.79 10.81 -17.07
C GLY A 109 -0.67 10.46 -17.29
N VAL A 110 -1.50 11.49 -17.46
CA VAL A 110 -2.86 11.36 -17.99
C VAL A 110 -2.73 10.54 -19.28
N LEU A 111 -3.33 9.35 -19.32
CA LEU A 111 -3.44 8.60 -20.57
C LEU A 111 -4.11 9.54 -21.59
N PRO A 112 -3.51 9.80 -22.76
CA PRO A 112 -4.21 10.56 -23.79
C PRO A 112 -5.47 9.77 -24.19
N ASN A 113 -6.57 10.51 -24.34
CA ASN A 113 -7.88 9.99 -24.79
C ASN A 113 -7.76 9.21 -26.11
#